data_AF-A0A3P7PE82-F1
#
_entry.id   AF-A0A3P7PE82-F1
#
_cell.length_a   1.000
_cell.length_b   1.000
_cell.length_c   1.000
_cell.angle_alpha   90.00
_cell.angle_beta   90.00
_cell.angle_gamma   90.00
#
_symmetry.space_group_name_H-M   'P 1'
#
loop_
_entity.id
_entity.type
_entity.pdbx_description
1 polymer ?
#
loop_
_entity_poly.entity_id
_entity_poly.type
_entity_poly.pdbx_seq_one_letter_code
_entity_poly.pdbx_strand_id
1 'polypeptide(L)'
;MELDNDVQRLKLLKASYDSQRYSLQDNFMLRFPKLIKAAEEKLACVREDIMTRDKQLIASPEFSITIGKSKFTERVDGGTVMLEAVSKCKTGDVYPIGRFKGFDLLVEKNYMGVNYMVLRGKTEYKAELSTSPVGNMVKLENTFNGLSENEEFLIKKIEQYQRDMEQSKQEYEKPFSYETEFKEKLARQFALNAELDIENSKVEDVDLNGVEVKDNDVPDSNVAERGNDYLTGQDNMRR
;
A
#
# COMPACT_ATOMS: atom_id res chain seq x y z
N MET A 1 -19.06 38.53 -3.15
CA MET A 1 -18.57 38.04 -1.82
C MET A 1 -19.21 36.73 -1.41
N GLU A 2 -20.51 36.65 -1.06
CA GLU A 2 -21.13 35.36 -0.67
C GLU A 2 -21.07 34.29 -1.78
N LEU A 3 -21.39 34.66 -3.03
CA LEU A 3 -21.31 33.76 -4.19
C LEU A 3 -19.89 33.22 -4.42
N ASP A 4 -18.87 34.05 -4.21
CA ASP A 4 -17.46 33.65 -4.40
C ASP A 4 -17.02 32.65 -3.35
N ASN A 5 -17.42 32.87 -2.08
CA ASN A 5 -17.16 31.95 -0.98
C ASN A 5 -17.86 30.59 -1.22
N ASP A 6 -19.11 30.61 -1.69
CA ASP A 6 -19.85 29.39 -2.02
C ASP A 6 -19.18 28.60 -3.16
N VAL A 7 -18.75 29.28 -4.23
CA VAL A 7 -18.04 28.63 -5.33
C VAL A 7 -16.69 28.07 -4.88
N GLN A 8 -15.95 28.76 -4.02
CA GLN A 8 -14.70 28.23 -3.44
C GLN A 8 -14.95 26.98 -2.60
N ARG A 9 -15.98 26.98 -1.76
CA ARG A 9 -16.37 25.80 -0.98
C ARG A 9 -16.74 24.62 -1.89
N LEU A 10 -17.54 24.86 -2.93
CA LEU A 10 -17.96 23.82 -3.86
C LEU A 10 -16.78 23.28 -4.69
N LYS A 11 -15.82 24.13 -5.09
CA LYS A 11 -14.56 23.70 -5.72
C LYS A 11 -13.75 22.78 -4.80
N LEU A 12 -13.64 23.11 -3.52
CA LEU A 12 -12.96 22.25 -2.53
C LEU A 12 -13.66 20.89 -2.40
N LEU A 13 -14.99 20.88 -2.30
CA LEU A 13 -15.79 19.65 -2.24
C LEU A 13 -15.61 18.82 -3.51
N LYS A 14 -15.57 19.45 -4.69
CA LYS A 14 -15.34 18.77 -5.97
C LYS A 14 -13.93 18.16 -6.05
N ALA A 15 -12.91 18.91 -5.66
CA ALA A 15 -11.54 18.41 -5.62
C ALA A 15 -11.38 17.20 -4.67
N SER A 16 -12.04 17.24 -3.51
CA SER A 16 -12.09 16.10 -2.58
C SER A 16 -12.80 14.89 -3.21
N TYR A 17 -13.95 15.11 -3.84
CA TYR A 17 -14.69 14.07 -4.56
C TYR A 17 -13.86 13.42 -5.68
N ASP A 18 -13.19 14.22 -6.51
CA ASP A 18 -12.37 13.72 -7.61
C ASP A 18 -11.14 12.94 -7.07
N SER A 19 -10.48 13.45 -6.03
CA SER A 19 -9.41 12.73 -5.34
C SER A 19 -9.87 11.39 -4.78
N GLN A 20 -11.07 11.34 -4.18
CA GLN A 20 -11.65 10.09 -3.68
C GLN A 20 -11.93 9.11 -4.82
N ARG A 21 -12.46 9.58 -5.96
CA ARG A 21 -12.69 8.74 -7.14
C ARG A 21 -11.41 8.11 -7.66
N TYR A 22 -10.31 8.86 -7.76
CA TYR A 22 -9.02 8.29 -8.17
C TYR A 22 -8.57 7.18 -7.22
N SER A 23 -8.67 7.41 -5.90
CA SER A 23 -8.33 6.37 -4.92
C SER A 23 -9.24 5.14 -5.02
N LEU A 24 -10.54 5.34 -5.23
CA LEU A 24 -11.50 4.24 -5.39
C LEU A 24 -11.22 3.45 -6.66
N GLN A 25 -10.95 4.14 -7.76
CA GLN A 25 -10.55 3.54 -9.03
C GLN A 25 -9.31 2.66 -8.88
N ASP A 26 -8.24 3.20 -8.28
CA ASP A 26 -7.00 2.44 -8.03
C ASP A 26 -7.27 1.24 -7.12
N ASN A 27 -8.14 1.39 -6.13
CA ASN A 27 -8.51 0.32 -5.22
C ASN A 27 -9.10 -0.88 -5.98
N PHE A 28 -10.12 -0.68 -6.82
CA PHE A 28 -10.78 -1.79 -7.52
C PHE A 28 -10.08 -2.23 -8.82
N MET A 29 -9.32 -1.35 -9.49
CA MET A 29 -8.61 -1.71 -10.73
C MET A 29 -7.25 -2.37 -10.47
N LEU A 30 -6.53 -1.96 -9.42
CA LEU A 30 -5.13 -2.36 -9.22
C LEU A 30 -4.93 -3.06 -7.88
N ARG A 31 -5.32 -2.41 -6.78
CA ARG A 31 -4.95 -2.84 -5.42
C ARG A 31 -5.63 -4.14 -5.02
N PHE A 32 -6.96 -4.19 -5.00
CA PHE A 32 -7.69 -5.38 -4.56
C PHE A 32 -7.49 -6.58 -5.48
N PRO A 33 -7.51 -6.46 -6.82
CA PRO A 33 -7.19 -7.59 -7.70
C PRO A 33 -5.81 -8.18 -7.43
N LYS A 34 -4.79 -7.35 -7.20
CA LYS A 34 -3.44 -7.81 -6.85
C LYS A 34 -3.41 -8.53 -5.50
N LEU A 35 -4.10 -8.00 -4.49
CA LEU A 35 -4.17 -8.60 -3.16
C LEU A 35 -4.92 -9.94 -3.16
N ILE A 36 -6.02 -10.04 -3.91
CA ILE A 36 -6.79 -11.27 -4.09
C ILE A 36 -5.92 -12.33 -4.74
N LYS A 37 -5.29 -12.01 -5.88
CA LYS A 37 -4.42 -12.95 -6.61
C LYS A 37 -3.28 -13.48 -5.72
N ALA A 38 -2.60 -12.59 -5.00
CA ALA A 38 -1.52 -12.98 -4.09
C ALA A 38 -2.03 -13.87 -2.92
N ALA A 39 -3.23 -13.60 -2.41
CA ALA A 39 -3.83 -14.42 -1.37
C ALA A 39 -4.28 -15.80 -1.89
N GLU A 40 -4.80 -15.88 -3.11
CA GLU A 40 -5.18 -17.14 -3.79
C GLU A 40 -3.96 -18.02 -4.09
N GLU A 41 -2.87 -17.42 -4.61
CA GLU A 41 -1.60 -18.11 -4.82
C GLU A 41 -1.06 -18.68 -3.51
N LYS A 42 -1.08 -17.87 -2.42
CA LYS A 42 -0.67 -18.33 -1.10
C LYS A 42 -1.59 -19.44 -0.58
N LEU A 43 -2.89 -19.34 -0.78
CA LEU A 43 -3.88 -20.35 -0.37
C LEU A 43 -3.61 -21.70 -1.05
N ALA A 44 -3.27 -21.70 -2.34
CA ALA A 44 -2.90 -22.92 -3.06
C ALA A 44 -1.68 -23.60 -2.43
N CYS A 45 -0.64 -22.83 -2.09
CA CYS A 45 0.52 -23.36 -1.40
C CYS A 45 0.19 -23.90 0.01
N VAL A 46 -0.65 -23.21 0.78
CA VAL A 46 -1.10 -23.69 2.10
C VAL A 46 -1.87 -25.00 2.00
N ARG A 47 -2.70 -25.18 0.95
CA ARG A 47 -3.41 -26.44 0.70
C ARG A 47 -2.45 -27.60 0.42
N GLU A 48 -1.41 -27.38 -0.38
CA GLU A 48 -0.36 -28.39 -0.60
C GLU A 48 0.37 -28.75 0.71
N ASP A 49 0.65 -27.75 1.54
CA ASP A 49 1.27 -27.95 2.86
C ASP A 49 0.35 -28.78 3.78
N ILE A 50 -0.96 -28.50 3.80
CA ILE A 50 -1.97 -29.27 4.55
C ILE A 50 -2.01 -30.73 4.07
N MET A 51 -2.01 -30.97 2.76
CA MET A 51 -1.97 -32.33 2.22
C MET A 51 -0.69 -33.08 2.64
N THR A 52 0.44 -32.37 2.69
CA THR A 52 1.71 -32.94 3.17
C THR A 52 1.65 -33.26 4.65
N ARG A 53 1.11 -32.35 5.46
CA ARG A 53 0.87 -32.54 6.90
C ARG A 53 0.02 -33.78 7.16
N ASP A 54 -1.10 -33.93 6.46
CA ASP A 54 -2.04 -35.04 6.67
C ASP A 54 -1.42 -36.40 6.34
N LYS A 55 -0.65 -36.47 5.24
CA LYS A 55 0.15 -37.67 4.91
C LYS A 55 1.15 -38.03 6.01
N GLN A 56 1.80 -37.02 6.59
CA GLN A 56 2.82 -37.22 7.64
C GLN A 56 2.21 -37.59 8.98
N LEU A 57 1.01 -37.09 9.30
CA LEU A 57 0.25 -37.49 10.49
C LEU A 57 -0.16 -38.97 10.43
N ILE A 58 -0.50 -39.47 9.24
CA ILE A 58 -0.81 -40.90 9.02
C ILE A 58 0.46 -41.75 9.08
N ALA A 59 1.54 -41.32 8.41
CA ALA A 59 2.78 -42.09 8.32
C ALA A 59 3.59 -42.12 9.64
N SER A 60 3.52 -41.03 10.42
CA SER A 60 4.27 -40.87 11.67
C SER A 60 3.43 -40.10 12.70
N PRO A 61 2.52 -40.79 13.42
CA PRO A 61 1.65 -40.14 14.40
C PRO A 61 2.46 -39.62 15.60
N GLU A 62 3.48 -40.38 16.03
CA GLU A 62 4.33 -40.03 17.16
C GLU A 62 5.17 -38.77 16.91
N PHE A 63 5.57 -38.12 18.01
CA PHE A 63 6.44 -36.96 17.93
C PHE A 63 7.84 -37.38 17.47
N SER A 64 8.34 -36.74 16.42
CA SER A 64 9.73 -36.83 16.05
C SER A 64 10.23 -35.59 15.34
N ILE A 65 11.39 -35.11 15.77
CA ILE A 65 12.06 -33.93 15.23
C ILE A 65 13.50 -34.27 14.90
N THR A 66 14.02 -33.69 13.82
CA THR A 66 15.44 -33.77 13.47
C THR A 66 16.07 -32.41 13.67
N ILE A 67 17.10 -32.30 14.51
CA ILE A 67 17.88 -31.08 14.70
C ILE A 67 19.32 -31.37 14.27
N GLY A 68 19.84 -30.60 13.32
CA GLY A 68 21.10 -30.89 12.64
C GLY A 68 21.06 -32.27 11.96
N LYS A 69 21.87 -33.21 12.46
CA LYS A 69 21.95 -34.59 11.95
C LYS A 69 21.28 -35.62 12.87
N SER A 70 20.78 -35.20 14.03
CA SER A 70 20.26 -36.08 15.07
C SER A 70 18.73 -36.06 15.10
N LYS A 71 18.12 -37.23 15.25
CA LYS A 71 16.67 -37.42 15.37
C LYS A 71 16.30 -37.64 16.84
N PHE A 72 15.27 -36.94 17.31
CA PHE A 72 14.78 -36.99 18.69
C PHE A 72 13.31 -37.39 18.69
N THR A 73 12.93 -38.22 19.67
CA THR A 73 11.55 -38.64 19.96
C THR A 73 11.07 -38.11 21.30
N GLU A 74 12.00 -37.72 22.18
CA GLU A 74 11.72 -37.04 23.44
C GLU A 74 11.70 -35.52 23.23
N ARG A 75 10.63 -34.86 23.70
CA ARG A 75 10.45 -33.42 23.56
C ARG A 75 11.51 -32.61 24.31
N VAL A 76 11.92 -33.09 25.48
CA VAL A 76 12.92 -32.42 26.31
C VAL A 76 14.28 -32.40 25.59
N ASP A 77 14.70 -33.55 25.06
CA ASP A 77 15.98 -33.68 24.36
C ASP A 77 16.01 -32.87 23.07
N GLY A 78 14.97 -33.02 22.23
CA GLY A 78 14.85 -32.27 20.98
C GLY A 78 14.82 -30.76 21.21
N GLY A 79 14.06 -30.29 22.21
CA GLY A 79 13.98 -28.88 22.55
C GLY A 79 15.29 -28.31 23.11
N THR A 80 16.04 -29.09 23.88
CA THR A 80 17.32 -28.66 24.46
C THR A 80 18.36 -28.46 23.37
N VAL A 81 18.48 -29.43 22.46
CA VAL A 81 19.39 -29.35 21.31
C VAL A 81 18.95 -28.25 20.35
N MET A 82 17.64 -28.03 20.18
CA MET A 82 17.11 -26.92 19.38
C MET A 82 17.54 -25.56 19.96
N LEU A 83 17.44 -25.34 21.27
CA LEU A 83 17.88 -24.10 21.92
C LEU A 83 19.40 -23.88 21.79
N GLU A 84 20.18 -24.95 21.89
CA GLU A 84 21.62 -24.89 21.64
C GLU A 84 21.95 -24.53 20.18
N ALA A 85 21.20 -25.05 19.22
CA ALA A 85 21.34 -24.67 17.81
C ALA A 85 20.95 -23.20 17.60
N VAL A 86 19.85 -22.75 18.21
CA VAL A 86 19.39 -21.35 18.17
C VAL A 86 20.46 -20.42 18.75
N SER A 87 21.14 -20.78 19.84
CA SER A 87 22.15 -19.91 20.47
C SER A 87 23.33 -19.62 19.53
N LYS A 88 23.67 -20.56 18.64
CA LYS A 88 24.74 -20.45 17.64
C LYS A 88 24.37 -19.59 16.42
N CYS A 89 23.07 -19.33 16.19
CA CYS A 89 22.61 -18.47 15.10
C CYS A 89 22.92 -16.98 15.37
N LYS A 90 23.26 -16.23 14.32
CA LYS A 90 23.47 -14.79 14.40
C LYS A 90 22.15 -14.02 14.27
N THR A 91 22.08 -12.83 14.85
CA THR A 91 20.94 -11.93 14.71
C THR A 91 20.93 -11.31 13.32
N GLY A 92 19.74 -11.17 12.71
CA GLY A 92 19.53 -10.55 11.41
C GLY A 92 19.41 -11.53 10.23
N ASP A 93 19.72 -12.81 10.45
CA ASP A 93 19.66 -13.85 9.41
C ASP A 93 18.66 -14.95 9.79
N VAL A 94 18.31 -15.77 8.78
CA VAL A 94 17.50 -16.98 8.93
C VAL A 94 18.35 -18.21 8.71
N TYR A 95 18.41 -19.11 9.70
CA TYR A 95 19.24 -20.31 9.66
C TYR A 95 18.40 -21.58 9.69
N PRO A 96 18.62 -22.54 8.77
CA PRO A 96 18.03 -23.87 8.91
C PRO A 96 18.69 -24.61 10.07
N ILE A 97 17.88 -25.13 10.98
CA ILE A 97 18.35 -25.87 12.17
C ILE A 97 17.92 -27.33 12.17
N GLY A 98 16.94 -27.71 11.35
CA GLY A 98 16.39 -29.06 11.41
C GLY A 98 15.23 -29.31 10.46
N ARG A 99 14.50 -30.40 10.73
CA ARG A 99 13.28 -30.82 10.03
C ARG A 99 12.25 -31.37 11.00
N PHE A 100 10.98 -31.11 10.71
CA PHE A 100 9.85 -31.59 11.49
C PHE A 100 8.75 -32.08 10.54
N LYS A 101 8.41 -33.37 10.61
CA LYS A 101 7.32 -34.01 9.83
C LYS A 101 7.26 -33.57 8.35
N GLY A 102 8.40 -33.58 7.66
CA GLY A 102 8.49 -33.22 6.23
C GLY A 102 8.69 -31.74 5.91
N PHE A 103 8.67 -30.86 6.93
CA PHE A 103 8.92 -29.43 6.81
C PHE A 103 10.34 -29.10 7.28
N ASP A 104 10.95 -28.09 6.66
CA ASP A 104 12.23 -27.55 7.13
C ASP A 104 11.99 -26.64 8.33
N LEU A 105 12.81 -26.79 9.37
CA LEU A 105 12.77 -25.95 10.57
C LEU A 105 13.92 -24.96 10.52
N LEU A 106 13.57 -23.67 10.54
CA LEU A 106 14.51 -22.57 10.55
C LEU A 106 14.32 -21.70 11.79
N VAL A 107 15.32 -20.86 12.07
CA VAL A 107 15.32 -19.89 13.15
C VAL A 107 15.64 -18.52 12.57
N GLU A 108 14.84 -17.54 12.95
CA GLU A 108 15.00 -16.14 12.62
C GLU A 108 15.22 -15.36 13.92
N LYS A 109 16.39 -14.74 14.05
CA LYS A 109 16.73 -13.91 15.21
C LYS A 109 16.59 -12.44 14.87
N ASN A 110 15.65 -11.74 15.49
CA ASN A 110 15.45 -10.32 15.24
C ASN A 110 16.23 -9.44 16.21
N TYR A 111 16.63 -8.27 15.73
CA TYR A 111 17.30 -7.24 16.53
C TYR A 111 16.42 -6.69 17.66
N MET A 112 15.11 -6.88 17.57
CA MET A 112 14.12 -6.43 18.56
C MET A 112 13.98 -7.39 19.76
N GLY A 113 14.82 -8.42 19.86
CA GLY A 113 14.86 -9.35 21.00
C GLY A 113 13.84 -10.50 20.96
N VAL A 114 12.89 -10.48 20.02
CA VAL A 114 11.97 -11.59 19.77
C VAL A 114 12.55 -12.48 18.67
N ASN A 115 12.76 -13.76 18.97
CA ASN A 115 13.23 -14.73 17.99
C ASN A 115 12.04 -15.60 17.53
N TYR A 116 12.06 -16.02 16.27
CA TYR A 116 11.03 -16.87 15.69
C TYR A 116 11.61 -18.20 15.24
N MET A 117 10.85 -19.27 15.46
CA MET A 117 11.01 -20.50 14.69
C MET A 117 10.13 -20.40 13.45
N VAL A 118 10.66 -20.85 12.32
CA VAL A 118 9.99 -20.83 11.04
C VAL A 118 9.88 -22.26 10.54
N LEU A 119 8.66 -22.73 10.39
CA LEU A 119 8.35 -24.00 9.74
C LEU A 119 8.11 -23.71 8.25
N ARG A 120 8.98 -24.22 7.38
CA ARG A 120 8.95 -23.95 5.94
C ARG A 120 8.55 -25.21 5.17
N GLY A 121 7.43 -25.10 4.46
CA GLY A 121 7.00 -26.01 3.41
C GLY A 121 7.03 -25.29 2.06
N LYS A 122 5.89 -25.27 1.36
CA LYS A 122 5.63 -24.35 0.24
C LYS A 122 5.44 -22.92 0.74
N THR A 123 4.94 -22.77 1.95
CA THR A 123 4.82 -21.50 2.67
C THR A 123 5.60 -21.52 3.98
N GLU A 124 5.69 -20.36 4.63
CA GLU A 124 6.39 -20.18 5.90
C GLU A 124 5.41 -19.89 7.03
N TYR A 125 5.55 -20.62 8.13
CA TYR A 125 4.76 -20.47 9.35
C TYR A 125 5.68 -20.10 10.50
N LYS A 126 5.45 -18.94 11.12
CA LYS A 126 6.30 -18.42 12.19
C LYS A 126 5.64 -18.63 13.56
N ALA A 127 6.44 -19.02 14.54
CA ALA A 127 6.05 -19.04 15.94
C ALA A 127 7.16 -18.48 16.82
N GLU A 128 6.78 -17.76 17.88
CA GLU A 128 7.75 -17.13 18.79
C GLU A 128 8.51 -18.17 19.61
N LEU A 129 9.83 -18.06 19.60
CA LEU A 129 10.71 -18.85 20.44
C LEU A 129 10.58 -18.42 21.90
N SER A 130 10.56 -19.40 22.78
CA SER A 130 10.62 -19.24 24.23
C SER A 130 11.92 -19.82 24.78
N THR A 131 12.18 -19.62 26.07
CA THR A 131 13.31 -20.23 26.78
C THR A 131 13.05 -21.67 27.22
N SER A 132 11.82 -22.17 27.08
CA SER A 132 11.45 -23.53 27.49
C SER A 132 11.69 -24.55 26.36
N PRO A 133 12.52 -25.59 26.58
CA PRO A 133 12.71 -26.67 25.61
C PRO A 133 11.39 -27.31 25.19
N VAL A 134 10.60 -27.74 26.18
CA VAL A 134 9.31 -28.41 25.95
C VAL A 134 8.29 -27.42 25.38
N GLY A 135 8.27 -26.18 25.87
CA GLY A 135 7.36 -25.14 25.37
C GLY A 135 7.55 -24.87 23.87
N ASN A 136 8.79 -24.86 23.39
CA ASN A 136 9.08 -24.69 21.96
C ASN A 136 8.61 -25.89 21.13
N MET A 137 8.74 -27.12 21.63
CA MET A 137 8.24 -28.30 20.93
C MET A 137 6.70 -28.28 20.84
N VAL A 138 6.02 -27.91 21.93
CA VAL A 138 4.56 -27.75 21.92
C VAL A 138 4.13 -26.66 20.95
N LYS A 139 4.82 -25.51 20.93
CA LYS A 139 4.55 -24.45 19.95
C LYS A 139 4.74 -24.94 18.53
N LEU A 140 5.81 -25.68 18.25
CA LEU A 140 6.06 -26.26 16.93
C LEU A 140 4.94 -27.22 16.49
N GLU A 141 4.49 -28.10 17.38
CA GLU A 141 3.36 -29.00 17.13
C GLU A 141 2.07 -28.22 16.87
N ASN A 142 1.79 -27.19 17.66
CA ASN A 142 0.63 -26.33 17.48
C ASN A 142 0.69 -25.58 16.15
N THR A 143 1.86 -25.06 15.76
CA THR A 143 2.05 -24.41 14.46
C THR A 143 1.80 -25.40 13.32
N PHE A 144 2.32 -26.62 13.41
CA PHE A 144 2.10 -27.68 12.41
C PHE A 144 0.62 -28.12 12.32
N ASN A 145 -0.07 -28.24 13.45
CA ASN A 145 -1.49 -28.63 13.47
C ASN A 145 -2.39 -27.48 13.00
N GLY A 146 -2.04 -26.24 13.34
CA GLY A 146 -2.77 -25.01 12.99
C GLY A 146 -2.65 -24.56 11.52
N LEU A 147 -2.02 -25.36 10.65
CA LEU A 147 -1.96 -25.08 9.20
C LEU A 147 -3.35 -24.85 8.59
N SER A 148 -4.38 -25.57 9.05
CA SER A 148 -5.76 -25.41 8.57
C SER A 148 -6.39 -24.07 8.96
N GLU A 149 -6.02 -23.50 10.10
CA GLU A 149 -6.50 -22.18 10.52
C GLU A 149 -5.99 -21.08 9.57
N ASN A 150 -4.78 -21.26 9.01
CA ASN A 150 -4.24 -20.34 8.01
C ASN A 150 -5.02 -20.41 6.69
N GLU A 151 -5.49 -21.59 6.28
CA GLU A 151 -6.38 -21.72 5.13
C GLU A 151 -7.69 -20.96 5.35
N GLU A 152 -8.35 -21.17 6.48
CA GLU A 152 -9.60 -20.48 6.80
C GLU A 152 -9.41 -18.96 6.85
N PHE A 153 -8.31 -18.50 7.46
CA PHE A 153 -7.94 -17.09 7.49
C PHE A 153 -7.77 -16.50 6.09
N LEU A 154 -7.07 -17.21 5.18
CA LEU A 154 -6.86 -16.74 3.81
C LEU A 154 -8.16 -16.69 3.01
N ILE A 155 -9.05 -17.67 3.17
CA ILE A 155 -10.37 -17.68 2.52
C ILE A 155 -11.18 -16.44 2.96
N LYS A 156 -11.32 -16.22 4.28
CA LYS A 156 -12.02 -15.05 4.83
C LYS A 156 -11.42 -13.73 4.36
N LYS A 157 -10.10 -13.69 4.21
CA LYS A 157 -9.37 -12.51 3.74
C LYS A 157 -9.61 -12.22 2.25
N ILE A 158 -9.67 -13.26 1.41
CA ILE A 158 -10.06 -13.15 0.00
C ILE A 158 -11.49 -12.61 -0.12
N GLU A 159 -12.43 -13.18 0.64
CA GLU A 159 -13.82 -12.72 0.68
C GLU A 159 -13.93 -11.25 1.13
N GLN A 160 -13.14 -10.85 2.13
CA GLN A 160 -13.08 -9.45 2.55
C GLN A 160 -12.59 -8.54 1.42
N TYR A 161 -11.49 -8.90 0.73
CA TYR A 161 -10.98 -8.10 -0.38
C TYR A 161 -11.96 -8.01 -1.55
N GLN A 162 -12.69 -9.08 -1.85
CA GLN A 162 -13.74 -9.06 -2.86
C GLN A 162 -14.88 -8.11 -2.48
N ARG A 163 -15.32 -8.12 -1.21
CA ARG A 163 -16.33 -7.18 -0.69
C ARG A 163 -15.85 -5.74 -0.73
N ASP A 164 -14.63 -5.47 -0.29
CA ASP A 164 -14.06 -4.11 -0.30
C ASP A 164 -13.88 -3.57 -1.72
N MET A 165 -13.53 -4.45 -2.67
CA MET A 165 -13.44 -4.12 -4.09
C MET A 165 -14.81 -3.73 -4.66
N GLU A 166 -15.83 -4.53 -4.40
CA GLU A 166 -17.20 -4.26 -4.84
C GLU A 166 -17.75 -2.98 -4.21
N GLN A 167 -17.52 -2.77 -2.91
CA GLN A 167 -17.89 -1.53 -2.23
C GLN A 167 -17.16 -0.31 -2.83
N SER A 168 -15.89 -0.44 -3.15
CA SER A 168 -15.12 0.65 -3.79
C SER A 168 -15.69 1.00 -5.16
N LYS A 169 -16.13 -0.01 -5.92
CA LYS A 169 -16.78 0.17 -7.22
C LYS A 169 -18.13 0.87 -7.08
N GLN A 170 -18.96 0.45 -6.13
CA GLN A 170 -20.26 1.07 -5.86
C GLN A 170 -20.10 2.53 -5.41
N GLU A 171 -19.11 2.83 -4.54
CA GLU A 171 -18.83 4.20 -4.11
C GLU A 171 -18.32 5.06 -5.27
N TYR A 172 -17.51 4.49 -6.16
CA TYR A 172 -17.02 5.17 -7.36
C TYR A 172 -18.16 5.54 -8.33
N GLU A 173 -19.22 4.74 -8.40
CA GLU A 173 -20.38 5.02 -9.24
C GLU A 173 -21.26 6.16 -8.69
N LYS A 174 -21.12 6.54 -7.41
CA LYS A 174 -21.92 7.62 -6.82
C LYS A 174 -21.57 8.97 -7.45
N PRO A 175 -22.57 9.74 -7.94
CA PRO A 175 -22.33 11.06 -8.50
C PRO A 175 -22.02 12.09 -7.41
N PHE A 176 -21.41 13.21 -7.80
CA PHE A 176 -21.19 14.33 -6.89
C PHE A 176 -22.53 14.97 -6.50
N SER A 177 -22.85 15.01 -5.21
CA SER A 177 -24.16 15.45 -4.71
C SER A 177 -24.50 16.91 -5.01
N TYR A 178 -23.48 17.76 -5.15
CA TYR A 178 -23.63 19.20 -5.41
C TYR A 178 -23.36 19.56 -6.88
N GLU A 179 -23.39 18.59 -7.81
CA GLU A 179 -23.01 18.80 -9.21
C GLU A 179 -23.88 19.87 -9.91
N THR A 180 -25.20 19.87 -9.65
CA THR A 180 -26.13 20.87 -10.19
C THR A 180 -25.90 22.25 -9.57
N GLU A 181 -25.89 22.34 -8.25
CA GLU A 181 -25.64 23.60 -7.52
C GLU A 181 -24.30 24.22 -7.92
N PHE A 182 -23.26 23.38 -8.05
CA PHE A 182 -21.94 23.81 -8.46
C PHE A 182 -21.94 24.40 -9.88
N LYS A 183 -22.59 23.73 -10.84
CA LYS A 183 -22.71 24.24 -12.20
C LYS A 183 -23.47 25.57 -12.27
N GLU A 184 -24.59 25.67 -11.56
CA GLU A 184 -25.41 26.88 -11.53
C GLU A 184 -24.66 28.07 -10.92
N LYS A 185 -24.05 27.88 -9.74
CA LYS A 185 -23.29 28.95 -9.06
C LYS A 185 -22.04 29.35 -9.82
N LEU A 186 -21.35 28.39 -10.45
CA LEU A 186 -20.16 28.67 -11.26
C LEU A 186 -20.53 29.41 -12.56
N ALA A 187 -21.63 29.05 -13.22
CA ALA A 187 -22.14 29.79 -14.38
C ALA A 187 -22.56 31.22 -14.02
N ARG A 188 -23.23 31.41 -12.88
CA ARG A 188 -23.60 32.74 -12.39
C ARG A 188 -22.39 33.60 -12.05
N GLN A 189 -21.37 33.04 -11.40
CA GLN A 189 -20.12 33.75 -11.12
C GLN A 189 -19.44 34.16 -12.43
N PHE A 190 -19.39 33.28 -13.42
CA PHE A 190 -18.80 33.58 -14.73
C PHE A 190 -19.55 34.70 -15.46
N ALA A 191 -20.89 34.67 -15.45
CA ALA A 191 -21.71 35.72 -16.06
C ALA A 191 -21.49 37.09 -15.39
N LEU A 192 -21.46 37.14 -14.06
CA LEU A 192 -21.20 38.37 -13.30
C LEU A 192 -19.80 38.93 -13.57
N ASN A 193 -18.78 38.09 -13.63
CA ASN A 193 -17.42 38.53 -13.95
C ASN A 193 -17.33 39.09 -15.37
N ALA A 194 -18.01 38.47 -16.34
CA ALA A 194 -18.04 38.95 -17.72
C ALA A 194 -18.76 40.31 -17.86
N GLU A 195 -19.85 40.54 -17.12
CA GLU A 195 -20.53 41.85 -17.08
C GLU A 195 -19.63 42.93 -16.47
N LEU A 196 -18.94 42.61 -15.37
CA LEU A 196 -18.00 43.53 -14.71
C LEU A 196 -16.79 43.88 -15.59
N ASP A 197 -16.25 42.92 -16.34
CA ASP A 197 -15.14 43.17 -17.27
C ASP A 197 -15.55 44.12 -18.41
N ILE A 198 -16.79 43.97 -18.91
CA ILE A 198 -17.35 44.87 -19.94
C ILE A 198 -17.62 46.26 -19.37
N GLU A 199 -18.10 46.35 -18.13
CA GLU A 199 -18.35 47.63 -17.46
C GLU A 199 -17.04 48.35 -17.15
N ASN A 200 -16.03 47.68 -16.58
CA ASN A 200 -14.70 48.23 -16.33
C ASN A 200 -14.02 48.72 -17.62
N SER A 201 -14.14 47.96 -18.72
CA SER A 201 -13.63 48.40 -20.03
C SER A 201 -14.33 49.67 -20.53
N LYS A 202 -15.61 49.88 -20.20
CA LYS A 202 -16.35 51.11 -20.54
C LYS A 202 -16.01 52.28 -19.62
N VAL A 203 -15.63 52.05 -18.37
CA VAL A 203 -15.25 53.15 -17.45
C VAL A 203 -13.86 53.69 -17.79
N GLU A 204 -12.93 52.84 -18.25
CA GLU A 204 -11.62 53.28 -18.75
C GLU A 204 -11.73 54.16 -20.01
N ASP A 205 -12.71 53.92 -20.88
CA ASP A 205 -12.94 54.72 -22.10
C ASP A 205 -13.65 56.07 -21.85
N VAL A 206 -14.18 56.32 -20.64
CA VAL A 206 -14.98 57.53 -20.35
C VAL A 206 -14.21 58.62 -19.59
N ASP A 207 -12.99 58.36 -19.11
CA ASP A 207 -12.17 59.35 -18.37
C ASP A 207 -11.04 60.02 -19.20
N LEU A 208 -11.25 60.20 -20.51
CA LEU A 208 -10.28 60.89 -21.40
C LEU A 208 -10.78 62.20 -22.03
N ASN A 209 -11.81 62.84 -21.49
CA ASN A 209 -12.23 64.19 -21.93
C ASN A 209 -12.16 65.21 -20.79
N GLY A 210 -10.96 65.69 -20.49
CA GLY A 210 -10.76 66.80 -19.55
C GLY A 210 -9.32 67.29 -19.36
N VAL A 211 -8.89 68.19 -20.25
CA VAL A 211 -7.93 69.29 -20.03
C VAL A 211 -6.43 69.05 -20.32
N GLU A 212 -6.05 69.69 -21.44
CA GLU A 212 -4.81 70.44 -21.77
C GLU A 212 -3.47 69.75 -22.04
N VAL A 213 -3.16 69.80 -23.34
CA VAL A 213 -1.86 69.93 -24.01
C VAL A 213 -0.84 70.75 -23.19
N LYS A 214 0.32 70.13 -22.91
CA LYS A 214 1.61 70.81 -22.96
C LYS A 214 2.63 69.94 -23.67
N ASP A 215 3.10 70.47 -24.79
CA ASP A 215 4.29 70.02 -25.51
C ASP A 215 5.50 69.92 -24.57
N ASN A 216 6.26 68.82 -24.67
CA ASN A 216 7.62 68.86 -25.24
C ASN A 216 8.36 67.51 -25.09
N ASP A 217 9.21 67.29 -26.10
CA ASP A 217 10.41 66.44 -26.15
C ASP A 217 10.27 64.96 -26.55
N VAL A 218 10.44 64.74 -27.85
CA VAL A 218 11.06 63.54 -28.46
C VAL A 218 12.58 63.74 -28.40
N PRO A 219 13.38 62.78 -27.90
CA PRO A 219 14.02 61.75 -28.77
C PRO A 219 14.21 60.40 -28.02
N ASP A 220 14.53 59.24 -28.59
CA ASP A 220 14.77 58.70 -29.93
C ASP A 220 15.09 57.20 -29.72
N SER A 221 14.68 56.35 -30.66
CA SER A 221 15.25 55.03 -30.99
C SER A 221 15.53 53.96 -29.90
N ASN A 222 14.86 52.80 -30.00
CA ASN A 222 15.42 51.61 -30.68
C ASN A 222 14.62 50.34 -30.41
N VAL A 223 14.18 49.75 -31.51
CA VAL A 223 13.60 48.40 -31.63
C VAL A 223 14.73 47.39 -31.59
N ALA A 224 14.60 46.34 -30.76
CA ALA A 224 15.24 45.05 -31.02
C ALA A 224 14.50 43.92 -30.32
N GLU A 225 13.59 43.28 -31.05
CA GLU A 225 13.22 41.88 -30.81
C GLU A 225 14.48 41.00 -30.84
N ARG A 226 14.66 40.14 -29.84
CA ARG A 226 15.30 38.82 -30.04
C ARG A 226 14.67 37.79 -29.11
N GLY A 227 14.18 36.72 -29.74
CA GLY A 227 13.61 35.55 -29.09
C GLY A 227 14.60 34.84 -28.18
N ASN A 228 14.07 34.32 -27.08
CA ASN A 228 14.75 33.34 -26.24
C ASN A 228 14.15 31.96 -26.55
N ASP A 229 14.88 31.18 -27.34
CA ASP A 229 14.74 29.74 -27.38
C ASP A 229 15.37 29.14 -26.12
N TYR A 230 14.62 28.26 -25.47
CA TYR A 230 15.05 27.50 -24.30
C TYR A 230 16.08 26.43 -24.71
N LEU A 231 17.23 26.40 -24.05
CA LEU A 231 18.15 25.26 -24.07
C LEU A 231 18.32 24.71 -22.66
N THR A 232 17.84 23.48 -22.49
CA THR A 232 17.90 22.64 -21.30
C THR A 232 19.34 22.23 -20.97
N GLY A 233 19.64 22.21 -19.67
CA GLY A 233 20.95 21.94 -19.14
C GLY A 233 21.37 20.47 -19.14
N GLN A 234 22.68 20.30 -19.34
CA GLN A 234 23.55 19.29 -18.76
C GLN A 234 23.41 17.84 -19.27
N ASP A 235 24.10 17.60 -20.38
CA ASP A 235 24.71 16.31 -20.68
C ASP A 235 26.23 16.52 -20.78
N ASN A 236 26.98 16.19 -19.72
CA ASN A 236 28.42 15.85 -19.77
C ASN A 236 29.00 15.59 -18.36
N MET A 237 29.05 14.31 -17.97
CA MET A 237 30.09 13.79 -17.07
C MET A 237 30.58 12.46 -17.64
N ARG A 238 31.55 12.55 -18.54
CA ARG A 238 32.49 11.47 -18.86
C ARG A 238 33.90 11.98 -18.56
N ARG A 239 34.51 11.44 -17.51
CA ARG A 239 35.93 11.09 -17.42
C ARG A 239 36.11 10.06 -16.33
#